data_AF-A0A194S1G3-F1
#
_entry.id   AF-A0A194S1G3-F1
#
_cell.length_a   1.000
_cell.length_b   1.000
_cell.length_c   1.000
_cell.angle_alpha   90.00
_cell.angle_beta   90.00
_cell.angle_gamma   90.00
#
_symmetry.space_group_name_H-M   'P 1'
#
loop_
_entity.id
_entity.type
_entity.pdbx_description
1 polymer ?
#
loop_
_entity_poly.entity_id
_entity_poly.type
_entity_poly.pdbx_seq_one_letter_code
_entity_poly.pdbx_strand_id
1 'polypeptide(L)'
;MSASLFRSTLARRVLSPGVLGQRRAAGGGAYHEPTGRLFGEHAPAPGQKRQKEDWENIYYYGFGGGMLLGAVLIYYKPDTSIEGWARKEAEKKMAAAGETPSYQKSA
;
A
#
# COMPACT_ATOMS: atom_id res chain seq x y z
N MET A 1 -60.90 -16.70 -28.27
CA MET A 1 -59.72 -16.80 -27.38
C MET A 1 -58.49 -16.87 -28.27
N SER A 2 -57.76 -15.77 -28.47
CA SER A 2 -56.52 -15.75 -29.26
C SER A 2 -55.36 -15.36 -28.36
N ALA A 3 -54.43 -16.28 -28.16
CA ALA A 3 -53.25 -16.07 -27.31
C ALA A 3 -52.15 -15.37 -28.13
N SER A 4 -51.74 -14.19 -27.67
CA SER A 4 -50.60 -13.45 -28.20
C SER A 4 -49.30 -14.12 -27.75
N LEU A 5 -48.51 -14.62 -28.70
CA LEU A 5 -47.18 -15.17 -28.45
C LEU A 5 -46.18 -14.02 -28.27
N PHE A 6 -45.70 -13.82 -27.04
CA PHE A 6 -44.56 -12.94 -26.77
C PHE A 6 -43.29 -13.58 -27.35
N ARG A 7 -42.71 -12.93 -28.37
CA ARG A 7 -41.44 -13.35 -28.98
C ARG A 7 -40.29 -12.80 -28.14
N SER A 8 -39.68 -13.65 -27.31
CA SER A 8 -38.50 -13.31 -26.53
C SER A 8 -37.29 -13.16 -27.46
N THR A 9 -36.77 -11.95 -27.60
CA THR A 9 -35.49 -11.69 -28.28
C THR A 9 -34.36 -11.84 -27.26
N LEU A 10 -33.75 -13.02 -27.21
CA LEU A 10 -32.50 -13.20 -26.46
C LEU A 10 -31.38 -12.42 -27.15
N ALA A 11 -30.95 -11.33 -26.52
CA ALA A 11 -29.78 -10.57 -26.92
C ALA A 11 -28.52 -11.43 -26.79
N ARG A 12 -27.87 -11.74 -27.92
CA ARG A 12 -26.60 -12.46 -27.96
C ARG A 12 -25.49 -11.54 -27.46
N ARG A 13 -25.00 -11.74 -26.24
CA ARG A 13 -23.78 -11.07 -25.75
C ARG A 13 -22.60 -11.52 -26.62
N VAL A 14 -22.05 -10.59 -27.40
CA VAL A 14 -20.76 -10.76 -28.06
C VAL A 14 -19.68 -10.56 -27.00
N LEU A 15 -18.99 -11.64 -26.63
CA LEU A 15 -17.77 -11.57 -25.82
C LEU A 15 -16.66 -10.99 -26.70
N SER A 16 -16.20 -9.77 -26.42
CA SER A 16 -14.95 -9.26 -27.01
C SER A 16 -13.81 -10.17 -26.57
N PRO A 17 -12.98 -10.69 -27.48
CA PRO A 17 -11.73 -11.30 -27.08
C PRO A 17 -10.88 -10.20 -26.44
N GLY A 18 -10.60 -10.36 -25.14
CA GLY A 18 -9.75 -9.43 -24.41
C GLY A 18 -8.43 -9.24 -25.15
N VAL A 19 -7.96 -8.00 -25.21
CA VAL A 19 -6.61 -7.67 -25.66
C VAL A 19 -5.65 -8.47 -24.78
N LEU A 20 -5.15 -9.59 -25.31
CA LEU A 20 -4.00 -10.27 -24.77
C LEU A 20 -2.84 -9.29 -24.92
N GLY A 21 -2.61 -8.51 -23.86
CA GLY A 21 -1.42 -7.69 -23.73
C GLY A 21 -0.23 -8.61 -24.00
N GLN A 22 0.48 -8.32 -25.08
CA GLN A 22 1.66 -9.06 -25.49
C GLN A 22 2.70 -8.92 -24.39
N ARG A 23 2.73 -9.89 -23.48
CA ARG A 23 3.79 -10.01 -22.48
C ARG A 23 5.07 -10.36 -23.24
N ARG A 24 5.85 -9.34 -23.62
CA ARG A 24 7.25 -9.52 -23.99
C ARG A 24 8.05 -9.81 -22.72
N ALA A 25 7.82 -10.99 -22.14
CA ALA A 25 8.74 -11.56 -21.18
C ALA A 25 9.81 -12.32 -21.99
N ALA A 26 11.08 -12.02 -21.69
CA ALA A 26 12.28 -12.70 -22.17
C ALA A 26 12.67 -12.50 -23.65
N GLY A 27 13.11 -11.28 -23.99
CA GLY A 27 14.16 -11.12 -24.99
C GLY A 27 15.49 -11.14 -24.26
N GLY A 28 16.28 -12.21 -24.39
CA GLY A 28 17.64 -12.26 -23.87
C GLY A 28 18.47 -11.14 -24.46
N GLY A 29 18.81 -10.14 -23.65
CA GLY A 29 19.73 -9.07 -24.02
C GLY A 29 21.12 -9.65 -24.29
N ALA A 30 21.88 -9.00 -25.17
CA ALA A 30 23.28 -9.32 -25.42
C ALA A 30 24.04 -9.42 -24.08
N TYR A 31 25.02 -10.33 -24.02
CA TYR A 31 25.86 -10.48 -22.84
C TYR A 31 26.53 -9.14 -22.53
N HIS A 32 26.12 -8.51 -21.42
CA HIS A 32 26.75 -7.29 -20.93
C HIS A 32 27.98 -7.69 -20.12
N GLU A 33 29.15 -7.46 -20.70
CA GLU A 33 30.42 -7.59 -20.01
C GLU A 33 30.44 -6.72 -18.73
N PRO A 34 31.04 -7.23 -17.63
CA PRO A 34 31.05 -6.55 -16.34
C PRO A 34 31.87 -5.25 -16.41
N THR A 35 31.19 -4.16 -16.79
CA THR A 35 31.77 -2.86 -17.13
C THR A 35 31.94 -1.92 -15.92
N GLY A 36 31.77 -2.43 -14.70
CA GLY A 36 31.91 -1.64 -13.46
C GLY A 36 30.86 -0.53 -13.29
N ARG A 37 29.77 -0.57 -14.08
CA ARG A 37 28.69 0.42 -14.07
C ARG A 37 27.57 -0.02 -13.17
N LEU A 38 27.19 0.87 -12.24
CA LEU A 38 26.19 0.57 -11.20
C LEU A 38 24.81 0.15 -11.74
N PHE A 39 24.44 0.51 -12.99
CA PHE A 39 23.17 0.10 -13.62
C PHE A 39 23.29 -0.09 -15.14
N GLY A 40 24.50 -0.37 -15.67
CA GLY A 40 24.76 -0.44 -17.11
C GLY A 40 24.74 0.92 -17.84
N GLU A 41 24.31 1.98 -17.17
CA GLU A 41 24.30 3.34 -17.72
C GLU A 41 25.71 3.91 -17.92
N HIS A 42 25.90 4.56 -19.06
CA HIS A 42 27.07 5.40 -19.29
C HIS A 42 26.97 6.59 -18.35
N ALA A 43 28.02 6.88 -17.58
CA ALA A 43 28.07 8.12 -16.80
C ALA A 43 27.74 9.28 -17.75
N PRO A 44 26.73 10.11 -17.43
CA PRO A 44 26.39 11.23 -18.28
C PRO A 44 27.63 12.11 -18.43
N ALA A 45 27.84 12.65 -19.64
CA ALA A 45 28.96 13.54 -19.89
C ALA A 45 29.01 14.65 -18.82
N PRO A 46 30.20 15.06 -18.35
CA PRO A 46 30.31 16.06 -17.28
C PRO A 46 29.48 17.31 -17.63
N GLY A 47 28.41 17.55 -16.86
CA GLY A 47 27.43 18.61 -17.09
C GLY A 47 26.01 18.16 -17.46
N GLN A 48 25.80 16.90 -17.85
CA GLN A 48 24.48 16.30 -18.04
C GLN A 48 23.98 15.66 -16.72
N LYS A 49 22.76 16.00 -16.30
CA LYS A 49 22.09 15.34 -15.18
C LYS A 49 21.35 14.11 -15.69
N ARG A 50 21.36 13.01 -14.92
CA ARG A 50 20.54 11.82 -15.19
C ARG A 50 19.08 12.25 -15.38
N GLN A 51 18.45 11.81 -16.46
CA GLN A 51 17.03 12.06 -16.68
C GLN A 51 16.21 11.22 -15.71
N LYS A 52 15.18 11.83 -15.13
CA LYS A 52 14.27 11.14 -14.21
C LYS A 52 13.50 10.08 -14.99
N GLU A 53 13.49 8.85 -14.51
CA GLU A 53 12.72 7.78 -15.16
C GLU A 53 11.23 7.89 -14.80
N ASP A 54 10.34 7.48 -15.70
CA ASP A 54 8.88 7.62 -15.53
C ASP A 54 8.35 6.87 -14.29
N TRP A 55 9.01 5.77 -13.90
CA TRP A 55 8.64 4.98 -12.73
C TRP A 55 9.01 5.67 -11.40
N GLU A 56 10.02 6.55 -11.39
CA GLU A 56 10.48 7.17 -10.14
C GLU A 56 9.35 7.97 -9.49
N ASN A 57 8.57 8.69 -10.29
CA ASN A 57 7.44 9.47 -9.79
C ASN A 57 6.39 8.57 -9.12
N ILE A 58 5.95 7.50 -9.78
CA ILE A 58 4.93 6.62 -9.20
C ILE A 58 5.46 5.88 -7.97
N TYR A 59 6.76 5.56 -7.93
CA TYR A 59 7.38 4.97 -6.75
C TYR A 59 7.42 5.98 -5.59
N TYR A 60 7.94 7.19 -5.79
CA TYR A 60 8.03 8.18 -4.71
C TYR A 60 6.66 8.61 -4.20
N TYR A 61 5.68 8.84 -5.07
CA TYR A 61 4.34 9.23 -4.64
C TYR A 61 3.51 8.05 -4.14
N GLY A 62 3.61 6.88 -4.78
CA GLY A 62 2.87 5.69 -4.38
C GLY A 62 3.44 5.08 -3.10
N PHE A 63 4.72 4.72 -3.10
CA PHE A 63 5.37 4.13 -1.93
C PHE A 63 5.60 5.17 -0.83
N GLY A 64 6.17 6.33 -1.17
CA GLY A 64 6.42 7.39 -0.18
C GLY A 64 5.12 7.97 0.40
N GLY A 65 4.12 8.22 -0.45
CA GLY A 65 2.79 8.64 0.00
C GLY A 65 2.09 7.56 0.83
N GLY A 66 2.19 6.29 0.43
CA GLY A 66 1.64 5.15 1.18
C GLY A 66 2.29 4.96 2.55
N MET A 67 3.62 5.10 2.65
CA MET A 67 4.35 5.07 3.92
C MET A 67 3.94 6.22 4.84
N LEU A 68 3.84 7.44 4.30
CA LEU A 68 3.43 8.62 5.06
C LEU A 68 1.99 8.48 5.57
N LEU A 69 1.07 8.03 4.70
CA LEU A 69 -0.31 7.74 5.09
C LEU A 69 -0.38 6.62 6.14
N GLY A 70 0.38 5.55 5.97
CA GLY A 70 0.47 4.46 6.95
C GLY A 70 0.97 4.94 8.32
N ALA A 71 1.98 5.80 8.34
CA ALA A 71 2.51 6.39 9.57
C ALA A 71 1.45 7.25 10.28
N VAL A 72 0.73 8.09 9.53
CA VAL A 72 -0.38 8.91 10.06
C VAL A 72 -1.48 8.03 10.65
N LEU A 73 -1.88 6.97 9.94
CA LEU A 73 -2.90 6.04 10.42
C LEU A 73 -2.48 5.31 11.70
N ILE A 74 -1.23 4.86 11.79
CA ILE A 74 -0.72 4.19 13.00
C ILE A 74 -0.66 5.17 14.17
N TYR A 75 -0.27 6.42 13.93
CA TYR A 75 -0.17 7.44 14.98
C TYR A 75 -1.54 7.81 15.57
N TYR A 76 -2.56 7.98 14.72
CA TYR A 76 -3.91 8.34 15.15
C TYR A 76 -4.82 7.14 15.42
N LYS A 77 -4.28 5.91 15.44
CA LYS A 77 -5.09 4.72 15.72
C LYS A 77 -5.67 4.83 17.15
N PRO A 78 -6.96 4.53 17.36
CA PRO A 78 -7.53 4.52 18.70
C PRO A 78 -6.90 3.40 19.54
N ASP A 79 -6.66 3.67 20.82
CA ASP A 79 -6.26 2.64 21.77
C ASP A 79 -7.44 1.71 22.06
N THR A 80 -7.43 0.56 21.40
CA THR A 80 -8.39 -0.54 21.59
C THR A 80 -7.84 -1.63 22.53
N SER A 81 -6.78 -1.33 23.28
CA SER A 81 -6.15 -2.29 24.19
C SER A 81 -6.98 -2.48 25.47
N ILE A 82 -7.05 -3.72 25.94
CA ILE A 82 -7.76 -4.09 27.18
C ILE A 82 -7.06 -3.47 28.38
N GLU A 83 -5.74 -3.34 28.35
CA GLU A 83 -4.96 -2.67 29.38
C GLU A 83 -5.38 -1.20 29.56
N GLY A 84 -5.66 -0.49 28.47
CA GLY A 84 -6.14 0.89 28.52
C GLY A 84 -7.50 1.01 29.22
N TRP A 85 -8.41 0.05 29.00
CA TRP A 85 -9.66 -0.02 29.76
C TRP A 85 -9.42 -0.40 31.23
N ALA A 86 -8.61 -1.42 31.47
CA ALA A 86 -8.34 -1.95 32.81
C ALA A 86 -7.69 -0.91 33.72
N ARG A 87 -6.75 -0.10 33.21
CA ARG A 87 -6.13 1.00 33.96
C ARG A 87 -7.14 2.06 34.36
N LYS A 88 -7.99 2.51 33.44
CA LYS A 88 -9.06 3.48 33.73
C LYS A 88 -10.05 2.95 34.77
N GLU A 89 -10.39 1.66 34.68
CA GLU A 89 -11.28 1.02 35.65
C GLU A 89 -10.61 0.86 37.02
N ALA A 90 -9.33 0.50 37.06
CA ALA A 90 -8.56 0.45 38.29
C ALA A 90 -8.46 1.84 38.95
N GLU A 91 -8.19 2.89 38.17
CA GLU A 91 -8.16 4.28 38.64
C GLU A 91 -9.52 4.70 39.25
N LYS A 92 -10.64 4.35 38.62
CA LYS A 92 -11.98 4.64 39.16
C LYS A 92 -12.23 3.93 40.49
N LYS A 93 -11.84 2.66 40.60
CA LYS A 93 -11.99 1.88 41.84
C LYS A 93 -11.09 2.44 42.95
N MET A 94 -9.87 2.86 42.62
CA MET A 94 -8.95 3.47 43.57
C MET A 94 -9.42 4.87 44.01
N ALA A 95 -9.94 5.68 43.09
CA ALA A 95 -10.52 6.98 43.42
C ALA A 95 -11.75 6.83 44.34
N ALA A 96 -12.57 5.80 44.13
CA ALA A 96 -13.68 5.47 45.03
C ALA A 96 -13.19 4.96 46.41
N ALA A 97 -12.06 4.26 46.45
CA ALA A 97 -11.43 3.79 47.69
C ALA A 97 -10.65 4.90 48.43
N GLY A 98 -10.36 6.04 47.79
CA GLY A 98 -9.65 7.18 48.38
C GLY A 98 -8.13 7.00 48.53
N GLU A 99 -7.53 6.03 47.84
CA GLU A 99 -6.09 5.71 47.94
C GLU A 99 -5.27 6.50 46.90
N THR A 100 -4.24 7.23 47.33
CA THR A 100 -3.28 7.90 46.43
C THR A 100 -2.21 6.92 45.97
N PRO A 101 -1.82 6.88 44.68
CA PRO A 101 -0.80 5.96 44.20
C PRO A 101 0.58 6.40 44.70
N SER A 102 1.06 5.78 45.79
CA SER A 102 2.44 5.92 46.23
C SER A 102 3.29 4.81 45.60
N TYR A 103 4.19 5.18 44.69
CA TYR A 103 5.19 4.26 44.16
C TYR A 103 6.36 4.16 45.15
N GLN A 104 6.50 3.03 45.84
CA GLN A 104 7.71 2.68 46.57
C GLN A 104 8.64 1.91 45.63
N LYS A 105 9.74 2.57 45.23
CA LYS A 105 10.82 1.94 44.46
C LYS A 105 11.55 0.95 45.37
N SER A 106 11.36 -0.35 45.19
CA SER A 106 12.21 -1.37 45.81
C SER A 106 13.62 -1.24 45.24
N ALA A 107 14.61 -1.06 46.12
CA ALA A 107 16.03 -0.93 45.78
C ALA A 107 16.61 -2.23 45.21
#